data_AF-A0A5Y1X551-F1
#
_entry.id   AF-A0A5Y1X551-F1
#
_cell.length_a   1.000
_cell.length_b   1.000
_cell.length_c   1.000
_cell.angle_alpha   90.00
_cell.angle_beta   90.00
_cell.angle_gamma   90.00
#
_symmetry.space_group_name_H-M   'P 1'
#
loop_
_entity.id
_entity.type
_entity.pdbx_description
1 polymer ?
#
loop_
_entity_poly.entity_id
_entity_poly.type
_entity_poly.pdbx_seq_one_letter_code
_entity_poly.pdbx_strand_id
1 'polypeptide(L)'
;MNEFMKKLAGMVLPSWMDRGEPRKLLQTARRFWAEVYGWVTWPLNQFDPLTCTPALLNLLAYDRDISRFDGEPLELFRRRVAYAFVNARDAGSV
;
A
#
# COMPACT_ATOMS: atom_id res chain seq x y z
N MET A 1 7.04 8.22 10.12
CA MET A 1 8.12 7.40 9.53
C MET A 1 8.08 6.01 10.14
N ASN A 2 7.93 4.95 9.33
CA ASN A 2 7.90 3.55 9.81
C ASN A 2 9.27 3.12 10.39
N GLU A 3 9.32 1.98 11.09
CA GLU A 3 10.53 1.50 11.78
C GLU A 3 11.73 1.33 10.83
N PHE A 4 11.50 0.76 9.65
CA PHE A 4 12.54 0.57 8.64
C PHE A 4 13.21 1.89 8.26
N MET A 5 12.41 2.90 7.93
CA MET A 5 12.89 4.22 7.54
C MET A 5 13.65 4.92 8.69
N LYS A 6 13.23 4.71 9.95
CA LYS A 6 13.98 5.20 11.11
C LYS A 6 15.36 4.55 11.21
N LYS A 7 15.44 3.22 11.07
CA LYS A 7 16.72 2.49 11.08
C LYS A 7 17.64 2.93 9.94
N LEU A 8 17.09 3.11 8.74
CA LEU A 8 17.83 3.56 7.56
C LEU A 8 18.40 4.98 7.74
N ALA A 9 17.58 5.91 8.24
CA ALA A 9 18.01 7.26 8.57
C ALA A 9 19.08 7.27 9.67
N GLY A 10 18.99 6.36 10.63
CA GLY A 10 19.95 6.22 11.72
C GLY A 10 21.34 5.69 11.33
N MET A 11 21.54 5.21 10.09
CA MET A 11 22.72 4.37 9.77
C MET A 11 24.11 4.90 10.13
N VAL A 12 24.72 5.95 9.60
CA VAL A 12 26.08 6.44 9.97
C VAL A 12 27.29 5.53 9.67
N LEU A 13 28.39 6.17 9.29
CA LEU A 13 29.69 5.53 9.09
C LEU A 13 30.58 5.77 10.31
N PRO A 14 31.59 4.92 10.54
CA PRO A 14 32.65 5.21 11.50
C PRO A 14 33.35 6.54 11.20
N SER A 15 33.81 7.25 12.24
CA SER A 15 34.39 8.60 12.14
C SER A 15 35.61 8.71 11.22
N TRP A 16 36.34 7.62 10.99
CA TRP A 16 37.50 7.58 10.08
C TRP A 16 37.11 7.39 8.60
N MET A 17 35.86 7.01 8.31
CA MET A 17 35.34 6.76 6.97
C MET A 17 34.20 7.73 6.61
N ASP A 18 33.82 8.63 7.50
CA ASP A 18 32.58 9.38 7.34
C ASP A 18 32.66 10.54 6.34
N ARG A 19 33.74 10.71 5.56
CA ARG A 19 33.97 11.82 4.62
C ARG A 19 34.19 11.34 3.19
N GLY A 20 34.13 12.27 2.23
CA GLY A 20 34.45 11.99 0.82
C GLY A 20 33.50 10.99 0.16
N GLU A 21 34.05 10.10 -0.66
CA GLU A 21 33.30 9.10 -1.43
C GLU A 21 32.48 8.11 -0.56
N PRO A 22 32.99 7.57 0.56
CA PRO A 22 32.19 6.72 1.44
C PRO A 22 30.92 7.40 1.97
N ARG A 23 30.97 8.70 2.31
CA ARG A 23 29.77 9.46 2.72
C ARG A 23 28.73 9.50 1.60
N LYS A 24 29.17 9.72 0.36
CA LYS A 24 28.28 9.70 -0.81
C LYS A 24 27.68 8.31 -1.01
N LEU A 25 28.47 7.24 -0.88
CA LEU A 25 27.98 5.87 -0.94
C LEU A 25 26.90 5.57 0.11
N LEU A 26 27.09 6.00 1.36
CA LEU A 26 26.06 5.85 2.39
C LEU A 26 24.77 6.60 2.03
N GLN A 27 24.87 7.82 1.50
CA GLN A 27 23.70 8.60 1.07
C GLN A 27 22.96 7.91 -0.08
N THR A 28 23.69 7.42 -1.09
CA THR A 28 23.13 6.67 -2.21
C THR A 28 22.46 5.38 -1.74
N ALA A 29 23.12 4.61 -0.87
CA ALA A 29 22.56 3.39 -0.31
C ALA A 29 21.26 3.67 0.47
N ARG A 30 21.22 4.72 1.29
CA ARG A 30 20.01 5.14 1.99
C ARG A 30 18.88 5.50 1.04
N ARG A 31 19.17 6.25 -0.04
CA ARG A 31 18.16 6.59 -1.04
C ARG A 31 17.64 5.34 -1.75
N PHE A 32 18.54 4.48 -2.22
CA PHE A 32 18.19 3.24 -2.90
C PHE A 32 17.26 2.38 -2.05
N TRP A 33 17.62 2.13 -0.78
CA TRP A 33 16.80 1.31 0.10
C TRP A 33 15.47 1.96 0.48
N ALA A 34 15.39 3.29 0.53
CA ALA A 34 14.13 3.99 0.70
C ALA A 34 13.20 3.80 -0.53
N GLU A 35 13.76 3.86 -1.73
CA GLU A 35 13.02 3.61 -2.98
C GLU A 35 12.55 2.14 -3.06
N VAL A 36 13.43 1.19 -2.75
CA VAL A 36 13.10 -0.25 -2.68
C VAL A 36 11.97 -0.51 -1.69
N TYR A 37 12.03 0.08 -0.50
CA TYR A 37 10.95 -0.03 0.48
C TYR A 37 9.63 0.51 -0.08
N GLY A 38 9.69 1.64 -0.79
CA GLY A 38 8.55 2.20 -1.51
C GLY A 38 7.95 1.20 -2.50
N TRP A 39 8.77 0.56 -3.34
CA TRP A 39 8.30 -0.42 -4.32
C TRP A 39 7.69 -1.68 -3.68
N VAL A 40 8.35 -2.22 -2.65
CA VAL A 40 7.86 -3.45 -1.97
C VAL A 40 6.55 -3.18 -1.23
N THR A 41 6.36 -1.98 -0.71
CA THR A 41 5.13 -1.62 0.04
C THR A 41 4.06 -0.99 -0.82
N TRP A 42 4.37 -0.55 -2.04
CA TRP A 42 3.40 0.07 -2.95
C TRP A 42 2.14 -0.78 -3.20
N PRO A 43 2.21 -2.11 -3.39
CA PRO A 43 1.02 -2.95 -3.57
C PRO A 43 0.04 -2.87 -2.40
N LEU A 44 0.53 -2.67 -1.17
CA LEU A 44 -0.32 -2.56 0.03
C LEU A 44 -1.23 -1.32 -0.01
N ASN A 45 -0.85 -0.30 -0.78
CA ASN A 45 -1.66 0.91 -0.94
C ASN A 45 -2.74 0.77 -2.03
N GLN A 46 -2.82 -0.38 -2.72
CA GLN A 46 -3.77 -0.58 -3.81
C GLN A 46 -5.11 -1.20 -3.36
N PHE A 47 -5.27 -1.54 -2.07
CA PHE A 47 -6.43 -2.26 -1.56
C PHE A 47 -7.66 -1.39 -1.24
N ASP A 48 -7.64 -0.11 -1.56
CA ASP A 48 -8.81 0.76 -1.40
C ASP A 48 -9.83 0.53 -2.55
N PRO A 49 -11.02 -0.05 -2.28
CA PRO A 49 -12.00 -0.33 -3.31
C PRO A 49 -12.50 0.93 -4.04
N LEU A 50 -12.40 2.11 -3.42
CA LEU A 50 -12.86 3.37 -4.02
C LEU A 50 -11.91 3.90 -5.10
N THR A 51 -10.64 3.49 -5.08
CA THR A 51 -9.62 4.07 -5.98
C THR A 51 -8.82 3.03 -6.77
N CYS A 52 -8.84 1.75 -6.36
CA CYS A 52 -8.07 0.68 -6.99
C CYS A 52 -8.45 0.42 -8.46
N THR A 53 -7.65 -0.35 -9.20
CA THR A 53 -8.02 -0.75 -10.56
C THR A 53 -9.25 -1.66 -10.58
N PRO A 54 -10.04 -1.71 -11.67
CA PRO A 54 -11.19 -2.60 -11.77
C PRO A 54 -10.85 -4.10 -11.61
N ALA A 55 -9.66 -4.53 -12.04
CA ALA A 55 -9.21 -5.90 -11.89
C ALA A 55 -9.03 -6.28 -10.40
N LEU A 56 -8.39 -5.40 -9.62
CA LEU A 56 -8.23 -5.61 -8.18
C LEU A 56 -9.57 -5.47 -7.44
N LEU A 57 -10.43 -4.56 -7.89
CA LEU A 57 -11.77 -4.39 -7.34
C LEU A 57 -12.58 -5.70 -7.42
N ASN A 58 -12.48 -6.44 -8.54
CA ASN A 58 -13.16 -7.73 -8.68
C ASN A 58 -12.64 -8.77 -7.67
N LEU A 59 -11.33 -8.78 -7.39
CA LEU A 59 -10.76 -9.66 -6.35
C LEU A 59 -11.26 -9.27 -4.96
N LEU A 60 -11.32 -7.97 -4.66
CA LEU A 60 -11.84 -7.46 -3.39
C LEU A 60 -13.35 -7.69 -3.23
N ALA A 61 -14.09 -7.70 -4.33
CA ALA A 61 -15.51 -8.01 -4.36
C ALA A 61 -15.75 -9.50 -4.05
N TYR A 62 -14.94 -10.38 -4.65
CA TYR A 62 -14.97 -11.82 -4.36
C TYR A 62 -14.73 -12.11 -2.88
N ASP A 63 -13.70 -11.52 -2.28
CA ASP A 63 -13.38 -11.64 -0.84
C ASP A 63 -14.53 -11.18 0.07
N ARG A 64 -15.39 -10.28 -0.42
CA ARG A 64 -16.52 -9.70 0.31
C ARG A 64 -17.87 -10.28 -0.10
N ASP A 65 -17.88 -11.40 -0.83
CA ASP A 65 -19.10 -12.04 -1.36
C ASP A 65 -20.01 -11.08 -2.15
N ILE A 66 -19.42 -10.27 -3.02
CA ILE A 66 -20.13 -9.33 -3.88
C ILE A 66 -19.92 -9.69 -5.35
N SER A 67 -21.04 -9.94 -6.04
CA SER A 67 -21.11 -10.03 -7.49
C SER A 67 -21.56 -8.71 -8.11
N ARG A 68 -20.87 -8.28 -9.17
CA ARG A 68 -21.25 -7.11 -9.97
C ARG A 68 -22.52 -7.41 -10.77
N PHE A 69 -23.45 -6.46 -10.82
CA PHE A 69 -24.66 -6.63 -11.64
C PHE A 69 -24.41 -6.27 -13.11
N ASP A 70 -25.23 -6.82 -14.01
CA ASP A 70 -25.19 -6.47 -15.42
C ASP A 70 -25.48 -4.98 -15.62
N GLY A 71 -24.58 -4.30 -16.34
CA GLY A 71 -24.70 -2.86 -16.60
C GLY A 71 -24.46 -1.95 -15.37
N GLU A 72 -24.02 -2.49 -14.24
CA GLU A 72 -23.77 -1.69 -13.03
C GLU A 72 -22.66 -0.64 -13.26
N PRO A 73 -22.90 0.65 -13.00
CA PRO A 73 -21.86 1.68 -13.03
C PRO A 73 -20.71 1.36 -12.07
N LEU A 74 -19.47 1.59 -12.51
CA LEU A 74 -18.28 1.26 -11.72
C LEU A 74 -18.28 1.93 -10.34
N GLU A 75 -18.70 3.19 -10.26
CA GLU A 75 -18.80 3.94 -9.00
C GLU A 75 -19.74 3.29 -7.97
N LEU A 76 -20.86 2.71 -8.44
CA LEU A 76 -21.78 1.99 -7.54
C LEU A 76 -21.19 0.66 -7.09
N PHE A 77 -20.56 -0.08 -8.01
CA PHE A 77 -19.88 -1.32 -7.69
C PHE A 77 -18.77 -1.09 -6.63
N ARG A 78 -17.96 -0.04 -6.77
CA ARG A 78 -16.94 0.35 -5.79
C ARG A 78 -17.52 0.59 -4.40
N ARG A 79 -18.62 1.34 -4.31
CA ARG A 79 -19.27 1.64 -3.03
C ARG A 79 -19.80 0.36 -2.38
N ARG A 80 -20.42 -0.54 -3.13
CA ARG A 80 -20.89 -1.83 -2.60
C ARG A 80 -19.74 -2.64 -2.01
N VAL A 81 -18.63 -2.74 -2.72
CA VAL A 81 -17.42 -3.44 -2.23
C VAL A 81 -16.84 -2.74 -1.00
N ALA A 82 -16.73 -1.40 -1.00
CA ALA A 82 -16.19 -0.64 0.13
C ALA A 82 -17.03 -0.80 1.42
N TYR A 83 -18.35 -0.81 1.30
CA TYR A 83 -19.27 -0.82 2.44
C TYR A 83 -19.89 -2.20 2.74
N ALA A 84 -19.41 -3.27 2.10
CA ALA A 84 -19.97 -4.62 2.20
C ALA A 84 -20.21 -5.05 3.65
N PHE A 85 -19.18 -4.91 4.50
CA PHE A 85 -19.23 -5.33 5.90
C PHE A 85 -20.21 -4.50 6.74
N VAL A 86 -20.20 -3.18 6.56
CA VAL A 86 -21.13 -2.28 7.28
C VAL A 86 -22.57 -2.64 6.91
N ASN A 87 -22.84 -2.81 5.61
CA ASN A 87 -24.17 -3.18 5.13
C ASN A 87 -24.60 -4.57 5.63
N ALA A 88 -23.68 -5.54 5.67
CA ALA A 88 -23.98 -6.88 6.18
C ALA A 88 -24.34 -6.87 7.68
N ARG A 89 -23.60 -6.10 8.48
CA ARG A 89 -23.89 -5.92 9.90
C ARG A 89 -25.23 -5.23 10.12
N ASP A 90 -25.49 -4.15 9.39
CA ASP A 90 -26.73 -3.39 9.52
C ASP A 90 -27.96 -4.21 9.03
N ALA A 91 -27.74 -5.17 8.14
CA ALA A 91 -28.73 -6.16 7.71
C ALA A 91 -28.92 -7.34 8.69
N GLY A 92 -28.09 -7.44 9.74
CA GLY A 92 -28.14 -8.54 10.70
C GLY A 92 -27.52 -9.86 10.21
N SER A 93 -26.69 -9.82 9.16
CA SER A 93 -26.03 -10.99 8.58
C SER A 93 -24.71 -11.37 9.28
N VAL A 94 -24.09 -10.43 10.01
CA VAL A 94 -22.86 -10.59 10.81
C VAL A 94 -22.92 -9.80 12.11
#